data_AF-A0A1D3K8H4-F1
#
_entry.id   AF-A0A1D3K8H4-F1
#
_cell.length_a   1.000
_cell.length_b   1.000
_cell.length_c   1.000
_cell.angle_alpha   90.00
_cell.angle_beta   90.00
_cell.angle_gamma   90.00
#
_symmetry.space_group_name_H-M   'P 1'
#
loop_
_entity.id
_entity.type
_entity.pdbx_description
1 polymer ?
#
loop_
_entity_poly.entity_id
_entity_poly.type
_entity_poly.pdbx_seq_one_letter_code
_entity_poly.pdbx_strand_id
1 'polypeptide(L)'
;MNAAFREALAARFLWTDYLVLEAIGASEPQIDTAYQTACNAVDELASNDVLSHRHYGPVAPLLLQDVPLLEDHYNLAYQMYSELYYKNYHDGSIEVMQSHWLPPVKPLDLPYSQWFAAVTRAIADLMQMTCSEAAVATFSFDEDFFHSWRNQDLPAVAAEKIHESYKLHISGLGKIELEEFMQEVARDLEDVRQQEDHHLRCDCIDHSQSGAAG
;
A
#
# COMPACT_ATOMS: atom_id res chain seq x y z
N MET A 1 9.91 -18.39 28.17
CA MET A 1 9.25 -17.97 26.92
C MET A 1 10.34 -17.54 25.94
N ASN A 2 10.34 -18.06 24.72
CA ASN A 2 11.33 -17.67 23.69
C ASN A 2 11.22 -16.15 23.41
N ALA A 3 12.34 -15.43 23.30
CA ALA A 3 12.36 -14.00 22.98
C ALA A 3 11.71 -13.71 21.62
N ALA A 4 12.08 -14.46 20.57
CA ALA A 4 11.51 -14.33 19.23
C ALA A 4 9.98 -14.58 19.20
N PHE A 5 9.49 -15.48 20.06
CA PHE A 5 8.04 -15.71 20.21
C PHE A 5 7.33 -14.53 20.89
N ARG A 6 7.96 -13.91 21.89
CA ARG A 6 7.41 -12.73 22.56
C ARG A 6 7.33 -11.54 21.62
N GLU A 7 8.36 -11.31 20.82
CA GLU A 7 8.39 -10.24 19.82
C GLU A 7 7.28 -10.44 18.77
N ALA A 8 7.13 -11.66 18.24
CA ALA A 8 6.08 -11.96 17.28
C ALA A 8 4.67 -11.78 17.88
N LEU A 9 4.46 -12.27 19.11
CA LEU A 9 3.19 -12.09 19.82
C LEU A 9 2.88 -10.61 20.09
N ALA A 10 3.90 -9.81 20.44
CA ALA A 10 3.74 -8.38 20.65
C ALA A 10 3.33 -7.64 19.36
N ALA A 11 3.99 -7.95 18.23
CA ALA A 11 3.61 -7.41 16.92
C ALA A 11 2.16 -7.76 16.56
N ARG A 12 1.71 -8.99 16.86
CA ARG A 12 0.33 -9.42 16.62
C ARG A 12 -0.69 -8.64 17.47
N PHE A 13 -0.37 -8.34 18.72
CA PHE A 13 -1.24 -7.52 19.57
C PHE A 13 -1.31 -6.07 19.08
N LEU A 14 -0.20 -5.47 18.65
CA LEU A 14 -0.19 -4.14 18.06
C LEU A 14 -1.07 -4.05 16.80
N TRP A 15 -1.08 -5.08 15.97
CA TRP A 15 -1.99 -5.16 14.84
C TRP A 15 -3.47 -5.24 15.28
N THR A 16 -3.73 -5.96 16.36
CA THR A 16 -5.09 -6.03 16.94
C THR A 16 -5.53 -4.64 17.42
N ASP A 17 -4.63 -3.86 18.03
CA ASP A 17 -4.92 -2.49 18.45
C ASP A 17 -5.27 -1.59 17.24
N TYR A 18 -4.53 -1.71 16.14
CA TYR A 18 -4.86 -1.03 14.87
C TYR A 18 -6.28 -1.38 14.39
N LEU A 19 -6.63 -2.67 14.31
CA LEU A 19 -7.97 -3.10 13.88
C LEU A 19 -9.08 -2.58 14.80
N VAL A 20 -8.83 -2.52 16.10
CA VAL A 20 -9.80 -1.96 17.06
C VAL A 20 -9.99 -0.46 16.84
N LEU A 21 -8.90 0.29 16.66
CA LEU A 21 -8.96 1.73 16.41
C LEU A 21 -9.68 2.07 15.10
N GLU A 22 -9.43 1.30 14.05
CA GLU A 22 -10.14 1.40 12.78
C GLU A 22 -11.64 1.11 12.95
N ALA A 23 -11.99 0.02 13.64
CA ALA A 23 -13.38 -0.38 13.85
C ALA A 23 -14.21 0.61 14.68
N ILE A 24 -13.60 1.31 15.63
CA ILE A 24 -14.30 2.33 16.44
C ILE A 24 -14.34 3.70 15.76
N GLY A 25 -13.73 3.86 14.58
CA GLY A 25 -13.64 5.13 13.88
C GLY A 25 -12.83 6.16 14.66
N ALA A 26 -11.67 5.75 15.20
CA ALA A 26 -10.70 6.68 15.78
C ALA A 26 -10.21 7.70 14.73
N SER A 27 -9.49 8.74 15.15
CA SER A 27 -9.00 9.73 14.18
C SER A 27 -7.96 9.11 13.24
N GLU A 28 -7.93 9.55 11.97
CA GLU A 28 -6.98 9.07 10.97
C GLU A 28 -5.52 9.06 11.49
N PRO A 29 -5.00 10.11 12.17
CA PRO A 29 -3.64 10.08 12.68
C PRO A 29 -3.39 8.98 13.72
N GLN A 30 -4.40 8.60 14.51
CA GLN A 30 -4.28 7.51 15.48
C GLN A 30 -4.25 6.15 14.80
N ILE A 31 -5.08 5.98 13.78
CA ILE A 31 -5.13 4.76 12.97
C ILE A 31 -3.78 4.57 12.25
N ASP A 32 -3.28 5.61 11.57
CA ASP A 32 -2.00 5.60 10.86
C ASP A 32 -0.83 5.29 11.81
N THR A 33 -0.83 5.90 13.00
CA THR A 33 0.21 5.66 14.00
C THR A 33 0.19 4.21 14.48
N ALA A 34 -1.00 3.64 14.74
CA ALA A 34 -1.14 2.26 15.19
C ALA A 34 -0.72 1.27 14.10
N TYR A 35 -1.13 1.52 12.86
CA TYR A 35 -0.71 0.77 11.68
C TYR A 35 0.82 0.76 11.57
N GLN A 36 1.45 1.93 11.55
CA GLN A 36 2.90 2.04 11.42
C GLN A 36 3.63 1.37 12.59
N THR A 37 3.09 1.47 13.81
CA THR A 37 3.67 0.82 15.00
C THR A 37 3.64 -0.70 14.88
N ALA A 38 2.54 -1.27 14.37
CA ALA A 38 2.44 -2.71 14.14
C ALA A 38 3.43 -3.18 13.06
N CYS A 39 3.53 -2.47 11.93
CA CYS A 39 4.49 -2.80 10.87
C CYS A 39 5.94 -2.68 11.36
N ASN A 40 6.29 -1.60 12.07
CA ASN A 40 7.63 -1.41 12.63
C ASN A 40 8.03 -2.54 13.60
N ALA A 41 7.08 -3.05 14.40
CA ALA A 41 7.34 -4.17 15.30
C ALA A 41 7.63 -5.48 14.54
N VAL A 42 7.01 -5.67 13.37
CA VAL A 42 7.32 -6.79 12.49
C VAL A 42 8.70 -6.63 11.84
N ASP A 43 9.05 -5.42 11.41
CA ASP A 43 10.37 -5.12 10.85
C ASP A 43 11.48 -5.35 11.89
N GLU A 44 11.26 -4.93 13.14
CA GLU A 44 12.18 -5.16 14.25
C GLU A 44 12.33 -6.66 14.56
N LEU A 45 11.22 -7.40 14.58
CA LEU A 45 11.23 -8.86 14.73
C LEU A 45 12.07 -9.52 13.62
N ALA A 46 11.90 -9.11 12.37
CA ALA A 46 12.66 -9.65 11.24
C ALA A 46 14.15 -9.34 11.36
N SER A 47 14.50 -8.10 11.70
CA SER A 47 15.88 -7.68 11.97
C SER A 47 16.53 -8.50 13.09
N ASN A 48 15.83 -8.67 14.20
CA ASN A 48 16.31 -9.47 15.33
C ASN A 48 16.44 -10.95 14.99
N ASP A 49 15.59 -11.49 14.11
CA ASP A 49 15.71 -12.87 13.66
C ASP A 49 16.95 -13.07 12.76
N VAL A 50 17.28 -12.11 11.90
CA VAL A 50 18.51 -12.11 11.09
C VAL A 50 19.76 -12.02 11.97
N LEU A 51 19.77 -11.05 12.88
CA LEU A 51 20.94 -10.68 13.67
C LEU A 51 21.16 -11.62 14.86
N SER A 52 20.12 -12.03 15.57
CA SER A 52 20.25 -12.53 16.95
C SER A 52 19.61 -13.90 17.17
N HIS A 53 18.38 -14.11 16.68
CA HIS A 53 17.58 -15.27 17.10
C HIS A 53 17.62 -16.45 16.14
N ARG A 54 17.52 -16.20 14.82
CA ARG A 54 17.35 -17.22 13.75
C ARG A 54 16.31 -18.29 14.08
N HIS A 55 15.20 -17.85 14.66
CA HIS A 55 14.16 -18.75 15.10
C HIS A 55 13.20 -19.11 13.97
N TYR A 56 12.84 -18.14 13.12
CA TYR A 56 11.83 -18.32 12.08
C TYR A 56 12.45 -18.44 10.69
N GLY A 57 13.53 -17.70 10.43
CA GLY A 57 14.19 -17.69 9.15
C GLY A 57 13.42 -16.85 8.11
N PRO A 58 13.50 -17.18 6.81
CA PRO A 58 12.96 -16.34 5.75
C PRO A 58 11.44 -16.39 5.59
N VAL A 59 10.74 -17.06 6.51
CA VAL A 59 9.28 -17.24 6.47
C VAL A 59 8.69 -16.70 7.77
N ALA A 60 7.65 -15.89 7.63
CA ALA A 60 6.96 -15.28 8.75
C ALA A 60 6.50 -16.30 9.81
N PRO A 61 6.51 -15.95 11.10
CA PRO A 61 5.92 -16.76 12.15
C PRO A 61 4.46 -17.12 11.83
N LEU A 62 4.05 -18.36 12.14
CA LEU A 62 2.67 -18.85 11.91
C LEU A 62 1.56 -17.91 12.43
N LEU A 63 1.83 -17.20 13.52
CA LEU A 63 0.90 -16.26 14.16
C LEU A 63 0.71 -14.93 13.39
N LEU A 64 1.52 -14.67 12.38
CA LEU A 64 1.43 -13.51 11.49
C LEU A 64 0.90 -13.90 10.09
N GLN A 65 0.99 -15.18 9.71
CA GLN A 65 0.60 -15.67 8.38
C GLN A 65 -0.89 -15.56 8.08
N ASP A 66 -1.74 -15.40 9.10
CA ASP A 66 -3.17 -15.16 8.93
C ASP A 66 -3.49 -13.69 8.57
N VAL A 67 -2.49 -12.80 8.63
CA VAL A 67 -2.58 -11.42 8.16
C VAL A 67 -1.58 -11.23 7.02
N PRO A 68 -2.04 -11.26 5.76
CA PRO A 68 -1.16 -11.20 4.59
C PRO A 68 -0.16 -10.04 4.62
N LEU A 69 -0.61 -8.87 5.10
CA LEU A 69 0.24 -7.68 5.17
C LEU A 69 1.39 -7.84 6.17
N LEU A 70 1.15 -8.39 7.35
CA LEU A 70 2.22 -8.62 8.35
C LEU A 70 3.18 -9.72 7.89
N GLU A 71 2.64 -10.74 7.23
CA GLU A 71 3.46 -11.78 6.59
C GLU A 71 4.42 -11.17 5.57
N ASP A 72 3.92 -10.30 4.68
CA ASP A 72 4.75 -9.64 3.66
C ASP A 72 5.79 -8.71 4.29
N HIS A 73 5.39 -7.88 5.25
CA HIS A 73 6.32 -7.03 5.98
C HIS A 73 7.47 -7.83 6.57
N TYR A 74 7.17 -8.94 7.27
CA TYR A 74 8.20 -9.78 7.86
C TYR A 74 9.14 -10.35 6.79
N ASN A 75 8.57 -10.99 5.76
CA ASN A 75 9.34 -11.69 4.75
C ASN A 75 10.25 -10.72 3.97
N LEU A 76 9.74 -9.54 3.63
CA LEU A 76 10.50 -8.49 2.97
C LEU A 76 11.61 -7.97 3.88
N ALA A 77 11.27 -7.57 5.11
CA ALA A 77 12.23 -7.03 6.07
C ALA A 77 13.34 -8.05 6.32
N TYR A 78 13.01 -9.33 6.52
CA TYR A 78 13.99 -10.38 6.73
C TYR A 78 14.99 -10.46 5.58
N GLN A 79 14.50 -10.43 4.33
CA GLN A 79 15.37 -10.50 3.16
C GLN A 79 16.23 -9.25 3.02
N MET A 80 15.66 -8.06 3.20
CA MET A 80 16.41 -6.81 3.12
C MET A 80 17.49 -6.72 4.20
N TYR A 81 17.16 -7.04 5.46
CA TYR A 81 18.14 -7.07 6.54
C TYR A 81 19.21 -8.14 6.31
N SER A 82 18.84 -9.32 5.81
CA SER A 82 19.81 -10.37 5.45
C SER A 82 20.79 -9.90 4.37
N GLU A 83 20.29 -9.25 3.32
CA GLU A 83 21.11 -8.71 2.24
C GLU A 83 22.07 -7.63 2.73
N LEU A 84 21.53 -6.61 3.42
CA LEU A 84 22.32 -5.49 3.93
C LEU A 84 23.37 -5.97 4.91
N TYR A 85 23.00 -6.85 5.84
CA TYR A 85 23.92 -7.38 6.84
C TYR A 85 25.03 -8.22 6.21
N TYR A 86 24.69 -9.10 5.26
CA TYR A 86 25.68 -9.89 4.53
C TYR A 86 26.66 -8.99 3.77
N LYS A 87 26.16 -7.98 3.04
CA LYS A 87 26.99 -7.05 2.29
C LYS A 87 27.93 -6.26 3.21
N ASN A 88 27.37 -5.61 4.22
CA ASN A 88 28.11 -4.74 5.14
C ASN A 88 29.17 -5.51 5.97
N TYR A 89 28.92 -6.78 6.25
CA TYR A 89 29.90 -7.64 6.92
C TYR A 89 31.08 -7.97 6.00
N HIS A 90 30.82 -8.27 4.73
CA HIS A 90 31.87 -8.70 3.78
C HIS A 90 32.64 -7.53 3.16
N ASP A 91 32.05 -6.35 3.06
CA ASP A 91 32.74 -5.14 2.61
C ASP A 91 33.52 -4.41 3.74
N GLY A 92 33.36 -4.88 4.99
CA GLY A 92 34.06 -4.34 6.15
C GLY A 92 33.43 -3.08 6.72
N SER A 93 32.21 -2.71 6.31
CA SER A 93 31.49 -1.54 6.83
C SER A 93 31.03 -1.71 8.29
N ILE A 94 30.97 -2.95 8.79
CA ILE A 94 30.66 -3.22 10.21
C ILE A 94 31.95 -3.13 11.03
N GLU A 95 32.21 -1.95 11.60
CA GLU A 95 33.40 -1.70 12.43
C GLU A 95 33.39 -2.50 13.75
N VAL A 96 32.22 -2.65 14.37
CA VAL A 96 32.06 -3.37 15.64
C VAL A 96 30.78 -4.20 15.61
N MET A 97 30.93 -5.51 15.75
CA MET A 97 29.80 -6.42 15.96
C MET A 97 29.44 -6.53 17.43
N GLN A 98 28.14 -6.54 17.72
CA GLN A 98 27.66 -6.84 19.06
C GLN A 98 27.86 -8.33 19.38
N SER A 99 28.11 -8.66 20.65
CA SER A 99 28.46 -10.02 21.07
C SER A 99 27.38 -11.07 20.82
N HIS A 100 26.12 -10.65 20.66
CA HIS A 100 24.98 -11.52 20.42
C HIS A 100 24.62 -11.65 18.92
N TRP A 101 25.32 -10.93 18.03
CA TRP A 101 25.07 -11.03 16.60
C TRP A 101 25.66 -12.31 16.03
N LEU A 102 24.85 -13.02 15.24
CA LEU A 102 25.21 -14.25 14.56
C LEU A 102 25.89 -13.94 13.22
N PRO A 103 26.90 -14.73 12.78
CA PRO A 103 27.61 -14.49 11.51
C PRO A 103 26.65 -14.53 10.31
N PRO A 104 26.67 -13.56 9.37
CA PRO A 104 25.65 -13.43 8.32
C PRO A 104 25.53 -14.68 7.45
N VAL A 105 24.31 -14.94 6.97
CA VAL A 105 24.02 -16.02 6.01
C VAL A 105 23.95 -15.43 4.61
N LYS A 106 24.40 -16.20 3.61
CA LYS A 106 24.28 -15.79 2.20
C LYS A 106 22.79 -15.52 1.88
N PRO A 107 22.44 -14.34 1.31
CA PRO A 107 21.10 -14.05 0.85
C PRO A 107 20.66 -15.00 -0.28
N LEU A 108 19.38 -14.93 -0.63
CA LEU A 108 18.85 -15.59 -1.82
C LEU A 108 19.61 -15.17 -3.08
N ASP A 109 19.65 -16.04 -4.09
CA ASP A 109 20.41 -15.79 -5.32
C ASP A 109 19.89 -14.57 -6.11
N LEU A 110 18.60 -14.23 -5.98
CA LEU A 110 18.03 -12.98 -6.46
C LEU A 110 17.27 -12.29 -5.30
N PRO A 111 17.93 -11.40 -4.54
CA PRO A 111 17.27 -10.70 -3.44
C PRO A 111 16.22 -9.71 -3.95
N TYR A 112 15.24 -9.37 -3.11
CA TYR A 112 14.14 -8.48 -3.45
C TYR A 112 14.60 -7.17 -4.09
N SER A 113 15.66 -6.54 -3.59
CA SER A 113 16.15 -5.26 -4.11
C SER A 113 16.57 -5.34 -5.59
N GLN A 114 17.23 -6.44 -5.97
CA GLN A 114 17.66 -6.70 -7.35
C GLN A 114 16.49 -7.10 -8.24
N TRP A 115 15.57 -7.91 -7.70
CA TRP A 115 14.33 -8.26 -8.37
C TRP A 115 13.48 -7.01 -8.66
N PHE A 116 13.23 -6.19 -7.65
CA PHE A 116 12.46 -4.95 -7.75
C PHE A 116 13.09 -3.99 -8.76
N ALA A 117 14.41 -3.77 -8.70
CA ALA A 117 15.11 -2.95 -9.68
C ALA A 117 14.99 -3.52 -11.12
N ALA A 118 14.97 -4.85 -11.30
CA ALA A 118 14.75 -5.47 -12.60
C ALA A 118 13.30 -5.28 -13.08
N VAL A 119 12.31 -5.41 -12.18
CA VAL A 119 10.90 -5.14 -12.46
C VAL A 119 10.70 -3.68 -12.87
N THR A 120 11.20 -2.72 -12.10
CA THR A 120 11.09 -1.28 -12.42
C THR A 120 11.70 -0.94 -13.78
N ARG A 121 12.85 -1.56 -14.14
CA ARG A 121 13.43 -1.39 -15.49
C ARG A 121 12.51 -1.94 -16.58
N ALA A 122 11.96 -3.14 -16.39
CA ALA A 122 11.04 -3.74 -17.35
C ALA A 122 9.73 -2.94 -17.48
N ILE A 123 9.20 -2.38 -16.39
CA ILE A 123 8.06 -1.46 -16.41
C ILE A 123 8.42 -0.19 -17.20
N ALA A 124 9.59 0.39 -16.97
CA ALA A 124 10.06 1.57 -17.70
C ALA A 124 10.14 1.31 -19.22
N ASP A 125 10.62 0.13 -19.61
CA ASP A 125 10.64 -0.30 -21.02
C ASP A 125 9.22 -0.46 -21.59
N LEU A 126 8.30 -1.06 -20.82
CA LEU A 126 6.89 -1.21 -21.23
C LEU A 126 6.17 0.14 -21.39
N MET A 127 6.46 1.09 -20.51
CA MET A 127 5.86 2.42 -20.47
C MET A 127 6.59 3.44 -21.36
N GLN A 128 7.75 3.07 -21.94
CA GLN A 128 8.60 3.92 -22.76
C GLN A 128 9.03 5.22 -22.05
N MET A 129 9.43 5.09 -20.77
CA MET A 129 9.85 6.20 -19.92
C MET A 129 11.10 5.86 -19.11
N THR A 130 11.59 6.80 -18.31
CA THR A 130 12.73 6.53 -17.42
C THR A 130 12.33 5.66 -16.23
N CYS A 131 13.28 4.96 -15.60
CA CYS A 131 12.99 4.17 -14.39
C CYS A 131 12.47 5.03 -13.24
N SER A 132 12.86 6.30 -13.16
CA SER A 132 12.35 7.22 -12.13
C SER A 132 10.88 7.54 -12.36
N GLU A 133 10.48 7.80 -13.61
CA GLU A 133 9.09 8.08 -13.96
C GLU A 133 8.21 6.84 -13.76
N ALA A 134 8.70 5.66 -14.17
CA ALA A 134 8.01 4.39 -13.97
C ALA A 134 7.79 4.10 -12.48
N ALA A 135 8.81 4.29 -11.65
CA ALA A 135 8.70 4.07 -10.20
C ALA A 135 7.66 5.00 -9.56
N VAL A 136 7.62 6.27 -9.97
CA VAL A 136 6.59 7.22 -9.49
C VAL A 136 5.21 6.83 -10.01
N ALA A 137 5.09 6.38 -11.25
CA ALA A 137 3.80 6.00 -11.83
C ALA A 137 3.20 4.75 -11.17
N THR A 138 4.04 3.82 -10.71
CA THR A 138 3.61 2.54 -10.12
C THR A 138 3.78 2.47 -8.61
N PHE A 139 4.07 3.58 -7.92
CA PHE A 139 4.37 3.56 -6.48
C PHE A 139 3.18 3.09 -5.62
N SER A 140 1.95 3.32 -6.07
CA SER A 140 0.73 2.98 -5.32
C SER A 140 0.27 1.54 -5.52
N PHE A 141 1.03 0.72 -6.26
CA PHE A 141 0.68 -0.67 -6.61
C PHE A 141 1.52 -1.67 -5.81
N ASP A 142 1.92 -1.31 -4.59
CA ASP A 142 2.80 -2.11 -3.73
C ASP A 142 2.32 -3.57 -3.59
N GLU A 143 1.02 -3.78 -3.41
CA GLU A 143 0.40 -5.12 -3.35
C GLU A 143 0.69 -5.99 -4.59
N ASP A 144 0.70 -5.41 -5.79
CA ASP A 144 1.00 -6.15 -7.02
C ASP A 144 2.48 -6.54 -7.11
N PHE A 145 3.37 -5.68 -6.62
CA PHE A 145 4.79 -6.01 -6.48
C PHE A 145 4.99 -7.14 -5.47
N PHE A 146 4.38 -7.03 -4.29
CA PHE A 146 4.48 -8.04 -3.23
C PHE A 146 3.92 -9.39 -3.67
N HIS A 147 2.74 -9.40 -4.28
CA HIS A 147 2.11 -10.63 -4.74
C HIS A 147 2.98 -11.34 -5.80
N SER A 148 3.50 -10.58 -6.77
CA SER A 148 4.36 -11.14 -7.81
C SER A 148 5.68 -11.69 -7.26
N TRP A 149 6.27 -10.97 -6.30
CA TRP A 149 7.49 -11.43 -5.63
C TRP A 149 7.26 -12.70 -4.79
N ARG A 150 6.15 -12.77 -4.04
CA ARG A 150 5.77 -13.93 -3.23
C ARG A 150 5.62 -15.18 -4.10
N ASN A 151 5.07 -15.02 -5.30
CA ASN A 151 4.92 -16.09 -6.29
C ASN A 151 6.21 -16.43 -7.05
N GLN A 152 7.33 -15.75 -6.74
CA GLN A 152 8.61 -15.88 -7.44
C GLN A 152 8.50 -15.63 -8.94
N ASP A 153 7.63 -14.70 -9.33
CA ASP A 153 7.48 -14.33 -10.73
C ASP A 153 8.79 -13.79 -11.29
N LEU A 154 9.07 -14.12 -12.55
CA LEU A 154 10.17 -13.50 -13.27
C LEU A 154 9.94 -11.98 -13.39
N PRO A 155 10.98 -11.14 -13.30
CA PRO A 155 10.81 -9.68 -13.33
C PRO A 155 9.99 -9.15 -14.50
N ALA A 156 10.13 -9.75 -15.68
CA ALA A 156 9.34 -9.39 -16.87
C ALA A 156 7.85 -9.70 -16.71
N VAL A 157 7.51 -10.85 -16.12
CA VAL A 157 6.12 -11.27 -15.87
C VAL A 157 5.47 -10.36 -14.82
N ALA A 158 6.19 -10.06 -13.74
CA ALA A 158 5.73 -9.14 -12.71
C ALA A 158 5.51 -7.74 -13.28
N ALA A 159 6.43 -7.25 -14.11
CA ALA A 159 6.32 -5.95 -14.77
C ALA A 159 5.07 -5.85 -15.66
N GLU A 160 4.75 -6.89 -16.43
CA GLU A 160 3.51 -6.93 -17.22
C GLU A 160 2.27 -6.85 -16.34
N LYS A 161 2.20 -7.63 -15.25
CA LYS A 161 1.06 -7.61 -14.32
C LYS A 161 0.85 -6.22 -13.72
N ILE A 162 1.91 -5.62 -13.19
CA ILE A 162 1.86 -4.29 -12.56
C ILE A 162 1.49 -3.22 -13.60
N HIS A 163 2.05 -3.30 -14.81
CA HIS A 163 1.72 -2.39 -15.89
C HIS A 163 0.25 -2.51 -16.33
N GLU A 164 -0.33 -3.72 -16.36
CA GLU A 164 -1.75 -3.90 -16.64
C GLU A 164 -2.63 -3.33 -15.52
N SER A 165 -2.28 -3.52 -14.24
CA SER A 165 -2.96 -2.85 -13.12
C SER A 165 -2.92 -1.33 -13.26
N TYR A 166 -1.75 -0.78 -13.61
CA TYR A 166 -1.59 0.65 -13.87
C TYR A 166 -2.48 1.14 -15.01
N LYS A 167 -2.51 0.46 -16.16
CA LYS A 167 -3.40 0.81 -17.27
C LYS A 167 -4.86 0.78 -16.87
N LEU A 168 -5.28 -0.26 -16.15
CA LEU A 168 -6.65 -0.38 -15.64
C LEU A 168 -6.99 0.80 -14.75
N HIS A 169 -6.12 1.15 -13.80
CA HIS A 169 -6.30 2.28 -12.90
C HIS A 169 -6.50 3.61 -13.65
N ILE A 170 -5.61 3.95 -14.59
CA ILE A 170 -5.74 5.21 -15.34
C ILE A 170 -6.94 5.21 -16.28
N SER A 171 -7.25 4.07 -16.91
CA SER A 171 -8.45 3.94 -17.73
C SER A 171 -9.75 4.11 -16.92
N GLY A 172 -9.70 3.81 -15.62
CA GLY A 172 -10.77 4.04 -14.66
C GLY A 172 -10.89 5.52 -14.26
N LEU A 173 -9.78 6.23 -14.08
CA LEU A 173 -9.78 7.66 -13.73
C LEU A 173 -10.55 8.52 -14.77
N GLY A 174 -10.35 8.25 -16.06
CA GLY A 174 -11.11 8.95 -17.11
C GLY A 174 -12.61 8.67 -17.13
N LYS A 175 -13.07 7.56 -16.52
CA LYS A 175 -14.50 7.26 -16.36
C LYS A 175 -15.09 7.94 -15.14
N ILE A 176 -14.33 8.01 -14.04
CA ILE A 176 -14.75 8.67 -12.81
C ILE A 176 -14.90 10.19 -13.04
N GLU A 177 -13.94 10.83 -13.70
CA GLU A 177 -14.04 12.25 -14.06
C GLU A 177 -15.25 12.54 -14.97
N LEU A 178 -15.56 11.64 -15.90
CA LEU A 178 -16.72 11.77 -16.77
C LEU A 178 -18.05 11.54 -16.03
N GLU A 179 -18.12 10.54 -15.14
CA GLU A 179 -19.32 10.28 -14.34
C GLU A 179 -19.60 11.42 -13.35
N GLU A 180 -18.57 11.95 -12.67
CA GLU A 180 -18.70 13.12 -11.80
C GLU A 180 -19.14 14.36 -12.57
N PHE A 181 -18.51 14.63 -13.72
CA PHE A 181 -18.94 15.70 -14.62
C PHE A 181 -20.40 15.54 -15.07
N MET A 182 -20.80 14.33 -15.48
CA MET A 182 -22.18 14.05 -15.90
C MET A 182 -23.19 14.18 -14.75
N GLN A 183 -22.80 13.83 -13.52
CA GLN A 183 -23.63 14.03 -12.33
C GLN A 183 -23.76 15.50 -11.91
N GLU A 184 -22.72 16.30 -12.14
CA GLU A 184 -22.76 17.75 -11.90
C GLU A 184 -23.64 18.45 -12.93
N VAL A 185 -23.46 18.14 -14.23
CA VAL A 185 -24.35 18.63 -15.30
C VAL A 185 -25.81 18.21 -15.07
N ALA A 186 -26.05 17.00 -14.60
CA ALA A 186 -27.41 16.54 -14.28
C ALA A 186 -28.04 17.31 -13.12
N ARG A 187 -27.27 17.69 -12.09
CA ARG A 187 -27.74 18.56 -10.99
C ARG A 187 -28.04 19.96 -11.48
N ASP A 188 -27.14 20.55 -12.25
CA ASP A 188 -27.33 21.90 -12.80
C ASP A 188 -28.57 22.00 -13.69
N LEU A 189 -28.83 20.98 -14.52
CA LEU A 189 -30.04 20.92 -15.35
C LEU A 189 -31.32 20.75 -14.53
N GLU A 190 -31.26 20.02 -13.42
CA GLU A 190 -32.40 19.87 -12.50
C GLU A 190 -32.69 21.17 -11.75
N ASP A 191 -31.66 21.90 -11.32
CA ASP A 191 -31.80 23.21 -10.67
C ASP A 191 -32.41 24.25 -11.63
N VAL A 192 -31.96 24.28 -12.88
CA VAL A 192 -32.56 25.13 -13.94
C VAL A 192 -34.03 24.77 -14.15
N ARG A 193 -34.36 23.47 -14.24
CA ARG A 193 -35.75 23.03 -14.40
C ARG A 193 -36.64 23.45 -13.23
N GLN A 194 -36.14 23.30 -12.00
CA GLN A 194 -36.87 23.72 -10.81
C GLN A 194 -37.07 25.24 -10.75
N GLN A 195 -36.09 26.01 -11.25
CA GLN A 195 -36.16 27.46 -11.31
C GLN A 195 -37.15 27.94 -12.39
N GLU A 196 -37.20 27.28 -13.55
CA GLU A 196 -38.23 27.53 -14.58
C GLU A 196 -39.63 27.16 -14.09
N ASP A 197 -39.80 25.99 -13.45
CA ASP A 197 -41.07 25.58 -12.85
C ASP A 197 -41.53 26.55 -11.75
N HIS A 198 -40.58 27.10 -10.97
CA HIS A 198 -40.89 28.11 -9.97
C HIS A 198 -41.32 29.44 -10.61
N HIS A 199 -40.63 29.88 -11.67
CA HIS A 199 -40.98 31.09 -12.41
C HIS A 199 -42.36 30.98 -13.06
N LEU A 200 -42.66 29.85 -13.71
CA LEU A 200 -43.96 29.56 -14.31
C LEU A 200 -45.09 29.52 -13.26
N ARG A 201 -44.82 29.01 -12.05
CA ARG A 201 -45.79 29.04 -10.95
C ARG A 201 -46.02 30.45 -10.40
N CYS A 202 -45.00 31.29 -10.35
CA CYS A 202 -45.11 32.69 -9.91
C CYS A 202 -45.86 33.55 -10.94
N ASP A 203 -45.60 33.38 -12.24
CA ASP A 203 -46.30 34.13 -13.30
C ASP A 203 -47.81 33.77 -13.38
N CYS A 204 -48.19 32.55 -12.97
CA CYS A 204 -49.60 32.17 -12.86
C CYS A 204 -50.34 32.84 -11.68
N ILE A 205 -49.62 33.22 -10.62
CA ILE A 205 -50.21 33.84 -9.41
C ILE A 205 -50.47 35.33 -9.65
N ASP A 206 -49.57 36.03 -10.36
CA ASP A 206 -49.71 37.47 -10.62
C ASP A 206 -50.84 37.79 -11.62
N HIS A 207 -51.12 36.91 -12.58
CA HIS A 207 -52.29 37.06 -13.46
C HIS A 207 -53.63 36.72 -12.81
N SER A 208 -53.62 36.05 -11.64
CA SER A 208 -54.84 35.68 -10.92
C SER A 208 -55.36 36.77 -9.97
N GLN A 209 -54.54 37.79 -9.64
CA GLN A 209 -54.92 38.88 -8.71
C GLN A 209 -55.34 40.19 -9.39
N SER A 210 -55.17 40.33 -10.71
CA SER A 210 -55.53 41.53 -11.46
C SER A 210 -57.02 41.60 -11.89
N GLY A 211 -57.84 40.59 -11.58
CA GLY A 211 -59.17 40.42 -12.19
C GLY A 211 -60.40 40.67 -11.31
N ALA A 212 -60.26 41.10 -10.05
CA ALA A 212 -61.39 41.23 -9.12
C ALA A 212 -61.39 42.56 -8.34
N ALA A 213 -61.47 43.67 -9.08
CA ALA A 213 -61.91 44.96 -8.53
C ALA A 213 -62.70 45.70 -9.62
N GLY A 214 -63.96 45.29 -9.79
CA GLY A 214 -64.97 45.96 -10.59
C GLY A 214 -66.25 46.06 -9.78
#